data_AF-A0A453NEB8-F1
#
_entry.id   AF-A0A453NEB8-F1
#
_cell.length_a   1.000
_cell.length_b   1.000
_cell.length_c   1.000
_cell.angle_alpha   90.00
_cell.angle_beta   90.00
_cell.angle_gamma   90.00
#
_symmetry.space_group_name_H-M   'P 1'
#
loop_
_entity.id
_entity.type
_entity.pdbx_description
1 polymer ?
#
loop_
_entity_poly.entity_id
_entity_poly.type
_entity_poly.pdbx_seq_one_letter_code
_entity_poly.pdbx_strand_id
1 'polypeptide(L)'
;MVNGFIYWIQANEAGLLVVNTATLHFSRMDLPPFLEGKIHLVWPGEAKDGRLCIVCPVDFGVHVWFWRADEDGLERWMLDKKFQLELKSIVEATGRSLEDVELHIVDTVDGFVYFSTGETFHNVHAPSWFLSLCMETAKLDKLFQKRCDSHVRPYIMAWPPSLVNNKLCPLLEGEGA
;
A
#
# COMPACT_ATOMS: atom_id res chain seq x y z
N MET A 1 -7.37 -5.05 -4.28
CA MET A 1 -8.18 -5.86 -5.22
C MET A 1 -7.68 -5.52 -6.60
N VAL A 2 -7.47 -6.49 -7.49
CA VAL A 2 -6.98 -6.23 -8.85
C VAL A 2 -7.86 -7.03 -9.81
N ASN A 3 -8.49 -6.36 -10.78
CA ASN A 3 -9.31 -7.01 -11.82
C ASN A 3 -10.33 -8.04 -11.30
N GLY A 4 -10.99 -7.76 -10.17
CA GLY A 4 -11.98 -8.69 -9.57
C GLY A 4 -11.38 -9.84 -8.76
N PHE A 5 -10.11 -9.74 -8.38
CA PHE A 5 -9.45 -10.70 -7.51
C PHE A 5 -8.88 -10.03 -6.25
N ILE A 6 -8.93 -10.75 -5.14
CA ILE A 6 -8.25 -10.39 -3.89
C ILE A 6 -7.01 -11.26 -3.76
N TYR A 7 -5.91 -10.64 -3.37
CA TYR A 7 -4.61 -11.28 -3.21
C TYR A 7 -4.17 -11.06 -1.77
N TRP A 8 -3.73 -12.12 -1.11
CA TRP A 8 -3.10 -12.01 0.20
C TRP A 8 -2.02 -13.07 0.37
N ILE A 9 -1.06 -12.77 1.25
CA ILE A 9 0.03 -13.67 1.56
C ILE A 9 -0.48 -14.82 2.44
N GLN A 10 -0.11 -16.04 2.11
CA GLN A 10 -0.38 -17.18 2.97
C GLN A 10 0.83 -17.42 3.88
N ALA A 11 0.69 -17.16 5.18
CA ALA A 11 1.84 -17.16 6.10
C ALA A 11 2.57 -18.52 6.23
N ASN A 12 1.88 -19.63 5.94
CA ASN A 12 2.41 -20.98 6.10
C ASN A 12 2.94 -21.60 4.79
N GLU A 13 2.70 -20.95 3.66
CA GLU A 13 3.00 -21.48 2.33
C GLU A 13 3.66 -20.37 1.50
N ALA A 14 4.77 -20.66 0.82
CA ALA A 14 5.46 -19.68 -0.03
C ALA A 14 4.60 -19.32 -1.26
N GLY A 15 3.57 -18.49 -1.08
CA GLY A 15 2.56 -18.21 -2.11
C GLY A 15 1.57 -17.12 -1.72
N LEU A 16 0.84 -16.65 -2.74
CA LEU A 16 -0.34 -15.82 -2.60
C LEU A 16 -1.59 -16.68 -2.73
N LEU A 17 -2.54 -16.47 -1.82
CA LEU A 17 -3.90 -16.95 -1.97
C LEU A 17 -4.68 -15.92 -2.78
N VAL A 18 -5.37 -16.42 -3.80
CA VAL A 18 -6.12 -15.63 -4.76
C VAL A 18 -7.59 -16.00 -4.63
N VAL A 19 -8.45 -14.99 -4.50
CA VAL A 19 -9.91 -15.19 -4.49
C VAL A 19 -10.55 -14.38 -5.59
N ASN A 20 -11.29 -15.07 -6.46
CA ASN A 20 -12.15 -14.44 -7.44
C ASN A 20 -13.40 -13.89 -6.76
N THR A 21 -13.64 -12.58 -6.83
CA THR A 21 -14.75 -11.95 -6.08
C THR A 21 -16.13 -12.24 -6.68
N ALA A 22 -16.20 -12.65 -7.95
CA ALA A 22 -17.46 -13.00 -8.61
C ALA A 22 -17.91 -14.43 -8.29
N THR A 23 -16.97 -15.37 -8.19
CA THR A 23 -17.24 -16.81 -8.01
C THR A 23 -16.94 -17.31 -6.60
N LEU A 24 -16.21 -16.53 -5.79
CA LEU A 24 -15.67 -16.90 -4.48
C LEU A 24 -14.75 -18.13 -4.53
N HIS A 25 -14.23 -18.47 -5.71
CA HIS A 25 -13.28 -19.57 -5.87
C HIS A 25 -11.89 -19.17 -5.38
N PHE A 26 -11.23 -20.10 -4.71
CA PHE A 26 -9.88 -19.95 -4.18
C PHE A 26 -8.89 -20.64 -5.11
N SER A 27 -7.79 -19.96 -5.43
CA SER A 27 -6.65 -20.53 -6.13
C SER A 27 -5.36 -20.03 -5.50
N ARG A 28 -4.24 -20.62 -5.90
CA ARG A 28 -2.91 -20.24 -5.43
C ARG A 28 -2.08 -19.70 -6.58
N MET A 29 -1.21 -18.77 -6.23
CA MET A 29 -0.23 -18.19 -7.11
C MET A 29 1.14 -18.19 -6.42
N ASP A 30 2.16 -18.66 -7.12
CA ASP A 30 3.50 -18.72 -6.55
C ASP A 30 4.13 -17.33 -6.46
N LEU A 31 5.05 -17.15 -5.51
CA LEU A 31 5.82 -15.93 -5.38
C LEU A 31 6.97 -15.89 -6.41
N PRO A 32 7.50 -14.71 -6.76
CA PRO A 32 8.78 -14.63 -7.45
C PRO A 32 9.85 -15.40 -6.64
N PRO A 33 10.74 -16.20 -7.26
CA PRO A 33 11.71 -17.03 -6.55
C PRO A 33 12.58 -16.25 -5.53
N PHE A 34 12.88 -14.99 -5.81
CA PHE A 34 13.66 -14.12 -4.91
C PHE A 34 12.94 -13.81 -3.57
N LEU A 35 11.61 -13.91 -3.56
CA LEU A 35 10.73 -13.60 -2.43
C LEU A 35 10.26 -14.87 -1.69
N GLU A 36 10.62 -16.06 -2.15
CA GLU A 36 10.37 -17.30 -1.43
C GLU A 36 11.02 -17.24 -0.03
N GLY A 37 10.24 -17.59 1.00
CA GLY A 37 10.66 -17.48 2.40
C GLY A 37 10.72 -16.06 2.98
N LYS A 38 10.49 -15.01 2.17
CA LYS A 38 10.49 -13.59 2.59
C LYS A 38 9.08 -13.00 2.64
N ILE A 39 8.13 -13.78 3.15
CA ILE A 39 6.70 -13.43 3.18
C ILE A 39 6.41 -12.08 3.84
N HIS A 40 7.22 -11.64 4.81
CA HIS A 40 7.06 -10.36 5.51
C HIS A 40 7.36 -9.13 4.63
N LEU A 41 7.98 -9.34 3.46
CA LEU A 41 8.33 -8.27 2.51
C LEU A 41 7.38 -8.21 1.31
N VAL A 42 6.35 -9.05 1.22
CA VAL A 42 5.51 -9.18 0.03
C VAL A 42 4.25 -8.32 0.16
N TRP A 43 4.10 -7.28 -0.66
CA TRP A 43 2.89 -6.44 -0.66
C TRP A 43 2.19 -6.50 -2.02
N PRO A 44 1.19 -7.38 -2.22
CA PRO A 44 0.44 -7.42 -3.46
C PRO A 44 -0.42 -6.16 -3.59
N GLY A 45 -0.50 -5.61 -4.81
CA GLY A 45 -1.26 -4.40 -5.08
C GLY A 45 -1.54 -4.16 -6.55
N GLU A 46 -2.10 -2.99 -6.84
CA GLU A 46 -2.56 -2.61 -8.16
C GLU A 46 -1.70 -1.48 -8.75
N ALA A 47 -1.21 -1.70 -9.96
CA ALA A 47 -0.59 -0.64 -10.75
C ALA A 47 -1.64 0.23 -11.45
N LYS A 48 -1.24 1.41 -11.93
CA LYS A 48 -2.16 2.38 -12.57
C LYS A 48 -2.89 1.83 -13.79
N ASP A 49 -2.28 0.88 -14.50
CA ASP A 49 -2.86 0.20 -15.66
C ASP A 49 -3.71 -1.03 -15.27
N GLY A 50 -4.01 -1.20 -13.99
CA GLY A 50 -4.80 -2.32 -13.46
C GLY A 50 -4.04 -3.64 -13.40
N ARG A 51 -2.72 -3.65 -13.66
CA ARG A 51 -1.93 -4.88 -13.52
C ARG A 51 -1.64 -5.21 -12.07
N LEU A 52 -1.60 -6.51 -11.77
CA LEU A 52 -1.17 -7.02 -10.48
C LEU A 52 0.33 -6.79 -10.33
N CYS A 53 0.72 -6.27 -9.17
CA CYS A 53 2.11 -6.13 -8.79
C CYS A 53 2.38 -6.66 -7.37
N ILE A 54 3.62 -7.03 -7.10
CA ILE A 54 4.16 -7.21 -5.75
C ILE A 54 5.19 -6.12 -5.51
N VAL A 55 5.00 -5.41 -4.41
CA VAL A 55 5.93 -4.40 -3.93
C VAL A 55 6.71 -4.98 -2.76
N CYS A 56 8.03 -4.84 -2.80
CA CYS A 56 8.94 -5.33 -1.78
C CYS A 56 9.82 -4.18 -1.30
N PRO A 57 9.81 -3.86 0.01
CA PRO A 57 10.81 -2.95 0.57
C PRO A 57 12.17 -3.67 0.59
N VAL A 58 13.22 -2.95 0.18
CA VAL A 58 14.61 -3.44 0.17
C VAL A 58 15.49 -2.28 0.61
N ASP A 59 16.02 -2.34 1.82
CA ASP A 59 16.76 -1.24 2.46
C ASP A 59 15.95 0.08 2.40
N PHE A 60 16.54 1.15 1.83
CA PHE A 60 15.85 2.42 1.56
C PHE A 60 15.26 2.47 0.16
N GLY A 61 14.82 1.34 -0.36
CA GLY A 61 14.31 1.23 -1.72
C GLY A 61 13.08 0.33 -1.81
N VAL A 62 12.53 0.29 -3.01
CA VAL A 62 11.35 -0.50 -3.34
C VAL A 62 11.57 -1.21 -4.66
N HIS A 63 11.43 -2.52 -4.65
CA HIS A 63 11.39 -3.34 -5.85
C HIS A 63 9.95 -3.68 -6.19
N VAL A 64 9.59 -3.57 -7.47
CA VAL A 64 8.25 -3.88 -7.96
C VAL A 64 8.31 -4.96 -9.02
N TRP A 65 7.63 -6.06 -8.72
CA TRP A 65 7.39 -7.16 -9.65
C TRP A 65 6.00 -7.00 -10.25
N PHE A 66 5.90 -7.13 -11.56
CA PHE A 66 4.62 -7.14 -12.26
C PHE A 66 4.29 -8.53 -12.73
N TRP A 67 3.01 -8.88 -12.67
CA TRP A 67 2.48 -10.05 -13.36
C TRP A 67 2.17 -9.67 -14.80
N ARG A 68 2.91 -10.25 -15.75
CA ARG A 68 2.74 -10.01 -17.19
C ARG A 68 3.27 -11.18 -18.01
N ALA A 69 2.75 -11.30 -19.23
CA ALA A 69 3.31 -12.15 -20.27
C ALA A 69 4.77 -11.81 -20.59
N ASP A 70 5.56 -12.87 -20.80
CA ASP A 70 6.90 -12.81 -21.38
C ASP A 70 6.88 -12.80 -22.91
N GLU A 71 8.06 -12.90 -23.53
CA GLU A 71 8.23 -12.97 -24.99
C GLU A 71 7.50 -14.17 -25.62
N ASP A 72 7.29 -15.24 -24.85
CA ASP A 72 6.59 -16.45 -25.28
C ASP A 72 5.07 -16.40 -24.97
N GLY A 73 4.58 -15.30 -24.39
CA GLY A 73 3.19 -15.12 -24.01
C GLY A 73 2.79 -15.76 -22.68
N LEU A 74 3.75 -16.31 -21.91
CA LEU A 74 3.49 -16.94 -20.62
C LEU A 74 3.51 -15.91 -19.50
N GLU A 75 2.41 -15.86 -18.74
CA GLU A 75 2.26 -14.98 -17.59
C GLU A 75 3.19 -15.41 -16.44
N ARG A 76 4.08 -14.50 -16.02
CA ARG A 76 5.01 -14.72 -14.91
C ARG A 76 5.35 -13.43 -14.19
N TRP A 77 5.92 -13.57 -12.99
CA TRP A 77 6.46 -12.43 -12.25
C TRP A 77 7.73 -11.91 -12.93
N MET A 78 7.74 -10.62 -13.26
CA MET A 78 8.91 -9.95 -13.81
C MET A 78 9.27 -8.71 -12.99
N LEU A 79 10.54 -8.62 -12.59
CA LEU A 79 11.09 -7.46 -11.90
C LEU A 79 11.23 -6.31 -12.91
N ASP A 80 10.39 -5.29 -12.77
CA ASP A 80 10.30 -4.22 -13.76
C ASP A 80 10.87 -2.91 -13.21
N LYS A 81 10.60 -2.60 -11.94
CA LYS A 81 11.00 -1.31 -11.35
C LYS A 81 11.79 -1.48 -10.06
N LYS A 82 12.80 -0.63 -9.92
CA LYS A 82 13.59 -0.47 -8.70
C LYS A 82 13.68 1.01 -8.40
N PHE A 83 13.16 1.40 -7.24
CA PHE A 83 13.22 2.76 -6.75
C PHE A 83 14.21 2.78 -5.59
N GLN A 84 15.26 3.57 -5.71
CA GLN A 84 16.05 3.97 -4.56
C GLN A 84 15.43 5.23 -3.99
N LEU A 85 15.00 5.19 -2.74
CA LEU A 85 14.51 6.37 -2.04
C LEU A 85 15.72 7.05 -1.43
N GLU A 86 16.02 8.24 -1.94
CA GLU A 86 17.09 9.04 -1.38
C GLU A 86 16.78 9.33 0.09
N LEU A 87 17.69 8.91 0.96
CA LEU A 87 17.63 9.14 2.41
C LEU A 87 17.38 10.61 2.73
N LYS A 88 18.00 11.52 1.96
CA LYS A 88 17.78 12.96 2.05
C LYS A 88 16.33 13.34 1.76
N SER A 89 15.71 12.76 0.74
CA SER A 89 14.30 13.02 0.42
C SER A 89 13.36 12.50 1.51
N ILE A 90 13.69 11.39 2.16
CA ILE A 90 12.93 10.87 3.31
C ILE A 90 13.10 11.80 4.52
N VAL A 91 14.32 12.25 4.81
CA VAL A 91 14.60 13.19 5.91
C VAL A 91 13.93 14.55 5.66
N GLU A 92 14.00 15.10 4.45
CA GLU A 92 13.31 16.34 4.07
C GLU A 92 11.79 16.19 4.10
N ALA A 93 11.28 15.02 3.70
CA ALA A 93 9.87 14.71 3.80
C ALA A 93 9.43 14.68 5.27
N THR A 94 10.16 13.98 6.13
CA THR A 94 9.68 13.66 7.48
C THR A 94 10.15 14.63 8.56
N GLY A 95 11.19 15.41 8.30
CA GLY A 95 11.87 16.26 9.27
C GLY A 95 12.60 15.50 10.38
N ARG A 96 12.84 14.19 10.20
CA ARG A 96 13.46 13.30 11.18
C ARG A 96 14.92 12.98 10.84
N SER A 97 15.68 12.54 11.85
CA SER A 97 17.03 12.01 11.63
C SER A 97 16.99 10.67 10.90
N LEU A 98 18.04 10.39 10.12
CA LEU A 98 18.24 9.17 9.34
C LEU A 98 18.14 7.89 10.18
N GLU A 99 18.66 7.96 11.40
CA GLU A 99 18.78 6.85 12.34
C GLU A 99 17.42 6.42 12.91
N ASP A 100 16.38 7.26 12.75
CA ASP A 100 15.06 7.08 13.35
C ASP A 100 13.95 6.81 12.31
N VAL A 101 14.29 6.63 11.02
CA VAL A 101 13.29 6.46 9.96
C VAL A 101 13.36 5.08 9.33
N GLU A 102 12.35 4.27 9.65
CA GLU A 102 12.00 3.05 8.95
C GLU A 102 10.72 3.28 8.12
N LEU A 103 10.67 2.75 6.91
CA LEU A 103 9.50 2.86 6.02
C LEU A 103 8.76 1.53 5.97
N HIS A 104 7.51 1.54 6.40
CA HIS A 104 6.62 0.39 6.30
C HIS A 104 5.63 0.61 5.15
N ILE A 105 5.48 -0.38 4.27
CA ILE A 105 4.46 -0.32 3.22
C ILE A 105 3.08 -0.45 3.87
N VAL A 106 2.18 0.44 3.51
CA VAL A 106 0.78 0.45 3.96
C VAL A 106 -0.09 -0.28 2.95
N ASP A 107 0.05 0.07 1.67
CA ASP A 107 -0.69 -0.52 0.54
C ASP A 107 -0.11 -0.05 -0.81
N THR A 108 -0.53 -0.68 -1.90
CA THR A 108 -0.24 -0.24 -3.28
C THR A 108 -1.50 -0.25 -4.12
N VAL A 109 -1.88 0.92 -4.63
CA VAL A 109 -3.11 1.11 -5.39
C VAL A 109 -2.95 2.25 -6.40
N ASP A 110 -3.58 2.12 -7.57
CA ASP A 110 -3.57 3.10 -8.67
C ASP A 110 -2.15 3.57 -9.08
N GLY A 111 -1.17 2.67 -8.98
CA GLY A 111 0.21 3.01 -9.35
C GLY A 111 1.01 3.77 -8.29
N PHE A 112 0.48 3.91 -7.09
CA PHE A 112 1.18 4.52 -5.95
C PHE A 112 1.48 3.48 -4.88
N VAL A 113 2.69 3.55 -4.33
CA VAL A 113 3.05 2.82 -3.11
C VAL A 113 2.91 3.78 -1.93
N TYR A 114 2.14 3.38 -0.92
CA TYR A 114 1.93 4.19 0.28
C TYR A 114 2.77 3.65 1.43
N PHE A 115 3.38 4.56 2.21
CA PHE A 115 4.24 4.20 3.33
C PHE A 115 3.81 4.90 4.61
N SER A 116 4.22 4.33 5.75
CA SER A 116 4.27 5.00 7.04
C SER A 116 5.69 4.98 7.60
N THR A 117 6.08 6.04 8.32
CA THR A 117 7.37 6.11 9.05
C THR A 117 7.31 5.48 10.44
N GLY A 118 6.33 4.62 10.66
CA GLY A 118 6.06 4.02 11.95
C GLY A 118 5.12 2.84 11.76
N GLU A 119 5.48 1.75 12.41
CA GLU A 119 4.71 0.52 12.33
C GLU A 119 3.36 0.66 13.03
N THR A 120 2.34 0.00 12.48
CA THR A 120 0.98 0.08 13.02
C THR A 120 0.94 -0.57 14.41
N PHE A 121 0.41 0.13 15.41
CA PHE A 121 0.30 -0.34 16.81
C PHE A 121 1.61 -0.45 17.62
N HIS A 122 2.79 -0.14 17.07
CA HIS A 122 4.06 -0.24 17.83
C HIS A 122 4.35 0.98 18.72
N ASN A 123 4.07 2.20 18.25
CA ASN A 123 4.27 3.43 19.04
C ASN A 123 3.05 4.35 18.93
N VAL A 124 2.01 4.02 19.68
CA VAL A 124 0.69 4.70 19.63
C VAL A 124 0.77 6.17 20.09
N HIS A 125 1.88 6.59 20.71
CA HIS A 125 2.02 7.93 21.28
C HIS A 125 2.69 8.93 20.32
N ALA A 126 3.52 8.47 19.38
CA ALA A 126 4.19 9.32 18.41
C ALA A 126 3.42 9.39 17.06
N PRO A 127 3.25 10.57 16.47
CA PRO A 127 2.65 10.69 15.14
C PRO A 127 3.63 10.21 14.05
N SER A 128 3.14 9.42 13.11
CA SER A 128 3.88 8.91 11.95
C SER A 128 3.53 9.72 10.70
N TRP A 129 4.51 9.90 9.83
CA TRP A 129 4.27 10.45 8.50
C TRP A 129 3.74 9.38 7.57
N PHE A 130 2.75 9.74 6.76
CA PHE A 130 2.26 8.97 5.63
C PHE A 130 2.77 9.60 4.34
N LEU A 131 3.33 8.77 3.47
CA LEU A 131 4.00 9.16 2.23
C LEU A 131 3.42 8.37 1.05
N SER A 132 3.58 8.91 -0.16
CA SER A 132 3.26 8.22 -1.41
C SER A 132 4.43 8.28 -2.39
N LEU A 133 4.77 7.15 -3.00
CA LEU A 133 5.69 7.06 -4.14
C LEU A 133 4.91 6.78 -5.41
N CYS A 134 5.02 7.66 -6.40
CA CYS A 134 4.47 7.42 -7.73
C CYS A 134 5.38 6.46 -8.52
N MET A 135 4.88 5.29 -8.92
CA MET A 135 5.67 4.31 -9.65
C MET A 135 6.03 4.74 -11.08
N GLU A 136 5.40 5.76 -11.64
CA GLU A 136 5.72 6.28 -12.99
C GLU A 136 6.83 7.32 -12.95
N THR A 137 6.81 8.19 -11.94
CA THR A 137 7.71 9.35 -11.86
C THR A 137 8.82 9.18 -10.84
N ALA A 138 8.77 8.12 -10.02
CA ALA A 138 9.62 7.91 -8.86
C ALA A 138 9.56 9.06 -7.82
N LYS A 139 8.55 9.94 -7.93
CA LYS A 139 8.37 11.07 -7.01
C LYS A 139 7.80 10.59 -5.68
N LEU A 140 8.48 10.95 -4.60
CA LEU A 140 8.03 10.75 -3.23
C LEU A 140 7.37 12.04 -2.71
N ASP A 141 6.14 11.93 -2.23
CA ASP A 141 5.36 13.03 -1.70
C ASP A 141 4.92 12.75 -0.25
N LYS A 142 4.84 13.83 0.54
CA LYS A 142 4.22 13.78 1.88
C LYS A 142 2.71 13.92 1.75
N LEU A 143 1.98 13.12 2.53
CA LEU A 143 0.53 13.21 2.60
C LEU A 143 0.08 13.92 3.88
N PHE A 144 0.22 13.26 5.02
CA PHE A 144 -0.24 13.77 6.30
C PHE A 144 0.51 13.09 7.46
N GLN A 145 0.28 13.59 8.67
CA GLN A 145 0.80 13.01 9.89
C GLN A 145 -0.36 12.56 10.79
N LYS A 146 -0.30 11.34 11.32
CA LYS A 146 -1.27 10.81 12.27
C LYS A 146 -0.60 9.76 13.16
N ARG A 147 -1.12 9.57 14.37
CA ARG A 147 -0.82 8.37 15.17
C ARG A 147 -1.25 7.12 14.40
N CYS A 148 -0.37 6.11 14.33
CA CYS A 148 -0.68 4.79 13.78
C CYS A 148 -1.43 3.93 14.81
N ASP A 149 -2.56 4.44 15.30
CA ASP A 149 -3.45 3.80 16.29
C ASP A 149 -4.49 2.86 15.68
N SER A 150 -4.49 2.74 14.35
CA SER A 150 -5.50 2.03 13.55
C SER A 150 -4.90 1.62 12.22
N HIS A 151 -5.48 0.60 11.59
CA HIS A 151 -5.14 0.24 10.22
C HIS A 151 -5.54 1.35 9.26
N VAL A 152 -4.58 1.83 8.46
CA VAL A 152 -4.81 2.80 7.40
C VAL A 152 -4.82 2.07 6.06
N ARG A 153 -5.74 2.48 5.19
CA ARG A 153 -5.82 2.01 3.80
C ARG A 153 -6.08 3.21 2.89
N PRO A 154 -5.35 3.35 1.78
CA PRO A 154 -5.67 4.36 0.78
C PRO A 154 -7.06 4.09 0.20
N TYR A 155 -7.82 5.17 -0.01
CA TYR A 155 -9.16 5.12 -0.60
C TYR A 155 -9.19 6.09 -1.79
N ILE A 156 -9.30 5.53 -3.01
CA ILE A 156 -9.19 6.28 -4.27
C ILE A 156 -10.56 6.49 -4.94
N MET A 157 -11.61 5.85 -4.41
CA MET A 157 -12.96 6.06 -4.92
C MET A 157 -13.54 7.40 -4.44
N ALA A 158 -14.53 7.92 -5.17
CA ALA A 158 -15.34 9.01 -4.67
C ALA A 158 -16.05 8.57 -3.38
N TRP A 159 -16.05 9.44 -2.38
CA TRP A 159 -16.76 9.16 -1.13
C TRP A 159 -18.25 8.91 -1.43
N PRO A 160 -18.86 7.84 -0.92
CA PRO A 160 -20.27 7.55 -1.15
C PRO A 160 -21.11 8.78 -0.76
N PRO A 161 -22.06 9.25 -1.59
CA PRO A 161 -22.83 10.45 -1.28
C PRO A 161 -23.53 10.40 0.09
N SER A 162 -23.91 9.20 0.55
CA SER A 162 -24.48 8.94 1.87
C SER A 162 -23.54 9.25 3.04
N LEU A 163 -22.23 9.27 2.81
CA LEU A 163 -21.20 9.56 3.81
C LEU A 163 -20.64 11.00 3.69
N VAL A 164 -21.03 11.77 2.66
CA VAL A 164 -20.54 13.14 2.42
C VAL A 164 -21.31 14.18 3.26
N ASN A 165 -22.44 13.82 3.89
CA ASN A 165 -23.40 14.81 4.41
C ASN A 165 -23.73 14.72 5.92
N ASN A 166 -22.78 14.36 6.79
CA ASN A 166 -22.95 14.50 8.25
C ASN A 166 -22.64 15.93 8.76
N LYS A 167 -23.21 16.95 8.10
CA LYS A 167 -23.39 18.27 8.72
C LYS A 167 -24.88 18.50 8.98
N LEU A 168 -25.43 17.71 9.89
CA LEU A 168 -26.63 18.08 10.64
C LEU A 168 -26.19 18.28 12.09
N CYS A 169 -25.82 19.50 12.43
CA CYS A 169 -26.20 20.04 13.73
C CYS A 169 -27.50 20.83 13.48
N PRO A 170 -28.69 20.25 13.65
CA PRO A 170 -29.88 21.06 13.81
C PRO A 170 -29.74 21.79 15.15
N LEU A 171 -30.01 23.10 15.12
CA LEU A 171 -30.04 23.97 16.28
C LEU A 171 -30.86 23.34 17.41
N LEU A 172 -30.33 23.39 18.63
CA LEU A 172 -31.20 23.57 19.79
C LEU A 172 -31.61 25.05 19.80
N GLU A 173 -32.59 25.40 18.97
CA GLU A 173 -33.43 26.56 19.28
C GLU A 173 -34.29 26.15 20.47
N GLY A 174 -33.85 26.56 21.65
CA GLY A 174 -34.69 26.55 22.83
C GLY A 174 -35.66 27.73 22.75
N GLU A 175 -36.89 27.46 22.34
CA GLU A 175 -38.03 28.22 22.85
C GLU A 175 -38.30 27.78 24.30
N GLY A 176 -38.43 28.75 25.22
CA GLY A 176 -39.08 28.52 26.52
C GLY A 176 -38.50 29.26 27.71
N ALA A 177 -38.76 30.57 27.81
CA ALA A 177 -39.36 31.24 28.97
C ALA A 177 -39.51 32.75 28.69
#